data_AF-A0A3R6JYD2-F1
#
_entry.id   AF-A0A3R6JYD2-F1
#
_cell.length_a   1.000
_cell.length_b   1.000
_cell.length_c   1.000
_cell.angle_alpha   90.00
_cell.angle_beta   90.00
_cell.angle_gamma   90.00
#
_symmetry.space_group_name_H-M   'P 1'
#
loop_
_entity.id
_entity.type
_entity.pdbx_description
1 polymer ?
#
loop_
_entity_poly.entity_id
_entity_poly.type
_entity_poly.pdbx_seq_one_letter_code
_entity_poly.pdbx_strand_id
1 'polypeptide(L)'
;MVKNLWKQIEVVCGNHEKDYPIMGLKQGHRSLFYSCPKYYPDARQPGELACRNHVSTEDFEKILEKLSAEAETQMLSGQKICLKNMKFKIKTIDVEVIYHVDDVIRIKVKNKKALE
;
A
#
# COMPACT_ATOMS: atom_id res chain seq x y z
N MET A 1 -6.14 20.20 -4.15
CA MET A 1 -6.56 19.68 -5.48
C MET A 1 -5.37 18.92 -6.06
N VAL A 2 -5.25 17.64 -5.71
CA VAL A 2 -4.13 16.74 -6.11
C VAL A 2 -4.73 15.53 -6.82
N LYS A 3 -5.50 15.77 -7.88
CA LYS A 3 -6.24 14.69 -8.58
C LYS A 3 -5.38 13.89 -9.57
N ASN A 4 -4.17 14.36 -9.90
CA ASN A 4 -3.34 13.79 -10.97
C ASN A 4 -1.92 13.36 -10.57
N LEU A 5 -1.50 13.48 -9.30
CA LEU A 5 -0.14 13.07 -8.89
C LEU A 5 0.03 11.53 -8.85
N TRP A 6 -1.09 10.80 -8.83
CA TRP A 6 -1.13 9.39 -8.46
C TRP A 6 -1.62 8.53 -9.62
N LYS A 7 -1.11 8.73 -10.84
CA LYS A 7 -1.59 7.98 -12.01
C LYS A 7 -1.43 6.47 -11.83
N GLN A 8 -0.43 6.02 -11.07
CA GLN A 8 -0.23 4.60 -10.74
C GLN A 8 0.33 4.44 -9.32
N ILE A 9 -0.54 4.17 -8.36
CA ILE A 9 -0.12 3.66 -7.04
C ILE A 9 -0.21 2.14 -7.05
N GLU A 10 0.94 1.51 -6.88
CA GLU A 10 1.05 0.07 -6.73
C GLU A 10 1.13 -0.29 -5.25
N VAL A 11 0.13 -1.01 -4.76
CA VAL A 11 0.12 -1.52 -3.39
C VAL A 11 0.78 -2.89 -3.38
N VAL A 12 1.82 -3.08 -2.58
CA VAL A 12 2.49 -4.38 -2.41
C VAL A 12 2.41 -4.88 -0.99
N CYS A 13 2.37 -6.20 -0.84
CA CYS A 13 2.25 -6.84 0.47
C CYS A 13 3.57 -6.75 1.25
N GLY A 14 3.55 -6.05 2.37
CA GLY A 14 4.69 -5.92 3.28
C GLY A 14 4.94 -7.12 4.18
N ASN A 15 4.12 -8.18 4.08
CA ASN A 15 4.39 -9.44 4.76
C ASN A 15 5.43 -10.30 4.02
N HIS A 16 5.68 -10.03 2.74
CA HIS A 16 6.64 -10.78 1.92
C HIS A 16 7.81 -9.85 1.56
N GLU A 17 8.85 -9.86 2.37
CA GLU A 17 9.98 -8.92 2.27
C GLU A 17 10.89 -9.14 1.05
N LYS A 18 10.78 -10.30 0.38
CA LYS A 18 11.57 -10.63 -0.81
C LYS A 18 10.83 -10.37 -2.12
N ASP A 19 9.58 -10.80 -2.22
CA ASP A 19 8.86 -10.82 -3.50
C ASP A 19 7.92 -9.63 -3.69
N TYR A 20 7.57 -8.91 -2.61
CA TYR A 20 6.63 -7.78 -2.61
C TYR A 20 5.45 -7.96 -3.59
N PRO A 21 4.62 -9.00 -3.40
CA PRO A 21 3.58 -9.30 -4.35
C PRO A 21 2.56 -8.17 -4.38
N ILE A 22 2.18 -7.76 -5.58
CA ILE A 22 1.20 -6.70 -5.82
C ILE A 22 -0.15 -7.15 -5.29
N MET A 23 -0.73 -6.34 -4.41
CA MET A 23 -2.02 -6.59 -3.82
C MET A 23 -3.11 -6.18 -4.81
N GLY A 24 -4.06 -7.09 -5.04
CA GLY A 24 -5.19 -6.85 -5.92
C GLY A 24 -6.39 -6.31 -5.16
N LEU A 25 -7.16 -5.42 -5.79
CA LEU A 25 -8.46 -5.00 -5.28
C LEU A 25 -9.45 -6.18 -5.39
N LYS A 26 -10.12 -6.49 -4.30
CA LYS A 26 -11.09 -7.58 -4.18
C LYS A 26 -12.36 -7.08 -3.52
N GLN A 27 -13.49 -7.66 -3.91
CA GLN A 27 -14.79 -7.36 -3.33
C GLN A 27 -15.05 -8.27 -2.14
N GLY A 28 -15.16 -7.67 -0.96
CA GLY A 28 -15.61 -8.35 0.25
C GLY A 28 -17.12 -8.30 0.42
N HIS A 29 -17.59 -8.98 1.47
CA HIS A 29 -19.00 -9.02 1.81
C HIS A 29 -19.57 -7.66 2.26
N ARG A 30 -18.71 -6.74 2.73
CA ARG A 30 -19.10 -5.41 3.22
C ARG A 30 -18.46 -4.26 2.44
N SER A 31 -17.24 -4.42 1.94
CA SER A 31 -16.50 -3.37 1.25
C SER A 31 -15.39 -3.94 0.36
N LEU A 32 -14.87 -3.10 -0.54
CA LEU A 32 -13.68 -3.40 -1.33
C LEU A 32 -12.44 -3.35 -0.44
N PHE A 33 -11.47 -4.21 -0.73
CA PHE A 33 -10.20 -4.24 -0.02
C PHE A 33 -9.07 -4.71 -0.94
N TYR A 34 -7.86 -4.25 -0.69
CA TYR A 34 -6.65 -4.80 -1.28
C TYR A 34 -6.21 -6.02 -0.47
N SER A 35 -5.88 -7.12 -1.13
CA SER A 35 -5.33 -8.31 -0.47
C SER A 35 -4.12 -8.89 -1.18
N CYS A 36 -3.28 -9.58 -0.40
CA CYS A 36 -2.15 -10.33 -0.94
C CYS A 36 -2.66 -11.43 -1.90
N PRO A 37 -2.05 -11.67 -3.07
CA PRO A 37 -2.46 -12.76 -3.96
C PRO A 37 -2.35 -14.13 -3.27
N LYS A 38 -1.34 -14.31 -2.39
CA LYS A 38 -1.16 -15.50 -1.55
C LYS A 38 -2.25 -15.68 -0.48
N TYR A 39 -3.26 -14.82 -0.43
CA TYR A 39 -4.49 -15.05 0.30
C TYR A 39 -5.28 -16.23 -0.30
N TYR A 40 -5.25 -16.38 -1.63
CA TYR A 40 -6.00 -17.39 -2.37
C TYR A 40 -5.16 -18.66 -2.62
N PRO A 41 -5.78 -19.85 -2.64
CA PRO A 41 -5.08 -21.12 -2.90
C PRO A 41 -4.33 -21.15 -4.22
N ASP A 42 -4.86 -20.53 -5.28
CA ASP A 42 -4.32 -20.64 -6.64
C ASP A 42 -2.94 -19.99 -6.81
N ALA A 43 -2.60 -19.03 -5.95
CA ALA A 43 -1.33 -18.31 -5.96
C ALA A 43 -0.35 -18.79 -4.88
N ARG A 44 -0.64 -19.92 -4.22
CA ARG A 44 0.18 -20.51 -3.16
C ARG A 44 0.93 -21.74 -3.65
N GLN A 45 2.12 -21.95 -3.08
CA GLN A 45 2.82 -23.22 -3.26
C GLN A 45 2.20 -24.31 -2.36
N PRO A 46 2.31 -25.60 -2.72
CA PRO A 46 1.85 -26.69 -1.86
C PRO A 46 2.47 -26.61 -0.47
N GLY A 47 1.64 -26.54 0.58
CA GLY A 47 2.08 -26.40 1.97
C GLY A 47 2.26 -24.95 2.47
N GLU A 48 2.06 -23.94 1.62
CA GLU A 48 2.17 -22.53 2.01
C GLU A 48 0.92 -22.04 2.76
N LEU A 49 1.13 -21.36 3.90
CA LEU A 49 0.07 -20.73 4.67
C LEU A 49 -0.50 -19.50 3.92
N ALA A 50 -1.81 -19.29 4.03
CA ALA A 50 -2.46 -18.13 3.43
C ALA A 50 -1.96 -16.83 4.05
N CYS A 51 -1.52 -15.89 3.21
CA CYS A 51 -1.19 -14.55 3.67
C CYS A 51 -2.48 -13.74 3.88
N ARG A 52 -2.83 -13.52 5.14
CA ARG A 52 -4.05 -12.79 5.52
C ARG A 52 -3.93 -11.27 5.41
N ASN A 53 -2.76 -10.75 4.99
CA ASN A 53 -2.55 -9.31 4.86
C ASN A 53 -3.54 -8.70 3.86
N HIS A 54 -4.36 -7.78 4.36
CA HIS A 54 -5.31 -7.02 3.58
C HIS A 54 -5.46 -5.60 4.14
N VAL A 55 -5.86 -4.68 3.27
CA VAL A 55 -6.10 -3.27 3.58
C VAL A 55 -7.43 -2.87 2.98
N SER A 56 -8.33 -2.30 3.81
CA SER A 56 -9.62 -1.81 3.33
C SER A 56 -9.42 -0.59 2.41
N THR A 57 -10.38 -0.32 1.52
CA THR A 57 -10.31 0.93 0.72
C THR A 57 -10.35 2.18 1.58
N GLU A 58 -11.09 2.18 2.68
CA GLU A 58 -11.14 3.30 3.63
C GLU A 58 -9.77 3.57 4.28
N ASP A 59 -9.05 2.52 4.70
CA ASP A 59 -7.71 2.68 5.25
C ASP A 59 -6.73 3.09 4.14
N PHE A 60 -6.88 2.56 2.92
CA PHE A 60 -6.08 2.97 1.78
C PHE A 60 -6.27 4.44 1.41
N GLU A 61 -7.50 4.97 1.43
CA GLU A 61 -7.77 6.39 1.22
C GLU A 61 -7.02 7.27 2.23
N LYS A 62 -6.98 6.88 3.51
CA LYS A 62 -6.19 7.58 4.54
C LYS A 62 -4.69 7.55 4.27
N ILE A 63 -4.20 6.46 3.66
CA ILE A 63 -2.80 6.37 3.20
C ILE A 63 -2.56 7.40 2.10
N LEU A 64 -3.47 7.51 1.13
CA LEU A 64 -3.38 8.49 0.03
C LEU A 64 -3.42 9.93 0.53
N GLU A 65 -4.30 10.23 1.49
CA GLU A 65 -4.37 11.55 2.12
C GLU A 65 -3.05 11.93 2.77
N LYS A 66 -2.42 10.99 3.51
CA LYS A 66 -1.12 11.23 4.13
C LYS A 66 0.01 11.45 3.12
N LEU A 67 0.05 10.64 2.06
CA LEU A 67 1.02 10.80 0.98
C LEU A 67 0.83 12.15 0.25
N SER A 68 -0.42 12.56 0.05
CA SER A 68 -0.76 13.84 -0.58
C SER A 68 -0.36 15.03 0.29
N ALA A 69 -0.62 14.98 1.59
CA ALA A 69 -0.21 16.04 2.52
C ALA A 69 1.32 16.19 2.56
N GLU A 70 2.07 15.07 2.54
CA GLU A 70 3.53 15.11 2.50
C GLU A 70 4.05 15.67 1.17
N ALA A 71 3.47 15.26 0.04
CA ALA A 71 3.81 15.79 -1.27
C ALA A 71 3.54 17.30 -1.37
N GLU A 72 2.40 17.77 -0.86
CA GLU A 72 2.07 19.20 -0.79
C GLU A 72 3.08 19.96 0.08
N THR A 73 3.52 19.39 1.21
CA THR A 73 4.53 20.00 2.09
C THR A 73 5.88 20.14 1.40
N GLN A 74 6.32 19.11 0.67
CA GLN A 74 7.57 19.16 -0.11
C GLN A 74 7.46 20.18 -1.26
N MET A 75 6.29 20.27 -1.90
CA MET A 75 6.02 21.25 -2.96
C MET A 75 6.07 22.69 -2.43
N LEU A 76 5.44 22.95 -1.28
CA LEU A 76 5.43 24.28 -0.64
C LEU A 76 6.81 24.71 -0.14
N SER A 77 7.66 23.75 0.24
CA SER A 77 9.06 24.02 0.62
C SER A 77 10.00 24.19 -0.58
N GLY A 78 9.48 24.11 -1.82
CA GLY A 78 10.27 24.25 -3.05
C GLY A 78 11.17 23.05 -3.34
N GLN A 79 10.98 21.92 -2.64
CA GLN A 79 11.73 20.69 -2.88
C GLN A 79 11.11 19.89 -4.02
N LYS A 80 11.94 19.14 -4.74
CA LYS A 80 11.45 18.15 -5.70
C LYS A 80 10.71 17.05 -4.92
N ILE A 81 9.44 16.82 -5.26
CA ILE A 81 8.59 15.84 -4.58
C ILE A 81 9.26 14.46 -4.67
N CYS A 82 9.65 13.91 -3.53
CA CYS A 82 10.28 12.60 -3.40
C CYS A 82 9.85 11.95 -2.07
N LEU A 83 8.82 11.12 -2.14
CA LEU A 83 8.32 10.32 -1.02
C LEU A 83 9.09 9.00 -0.79
N LYS A 84 10.16 8.72 -1.52
CA LYS A 84 10.90 7.46 -1.40
C LYS A 84 11.46 7.30 0.02
N ASN A 85 11.40 6.09 0.58
CA ASN A 85 11.78 5.75 1.95
C ASN A 85 10.92 6.38 3.06
N MET A 86 9.81 7.06 2.71
CA MET A 86 8.86 7.54 3.70
C MET A 86 8.20 6.34 4.40
N LYS A 87 8.21 6.36 5.74
CA LYS A 87 7.60 5.34 6.59
C LYS A 87 6.61 6.00 7.52
N PHE A 88 5.40 5.48 7.56
CA PHE A 88 4.37 5.95 8.48
C PHE A 88 3.42 4.82 8.84
N LYS A 89 2.60 5.08 9.86
CA LYS A 89 1.66 4.11 10.40
C LYS A 89 0.26 4.70 10.39
N ILE A 90 -0.70 3.92 9.89
CA ILE A 90 -2.13 4.23 9.99
C ILE A 90 -2.80 3.12 10.79
N LYS A 91 -3.28 3.45 12.00
CA LYS A 91 -3.84 2.48 12.95
C LYS A 91 -2.87 1.31 13.23
N THR A 92 -3.14 0.13 12.69
CA THR A 92 -2.35 -1.11 12.79
C THR A 92 -1.60 -1.46 11.51
N ILE A 93 -1.62 -0.56 10.51
CA ILE A 93 -1.04 -0.75 9.19
C ILE A 93 0.26 0.05 9.12
N ASP A 94 1.37 -0.65 8.94
CA ASP A 94 2.66 -0.04 8.62
C ASP A 94 2.75 0.17 7.11
N VAL A 95 3.11 1.38 6.71
CA VAL A 95 3.23 1.79 5.30
C VAL A 95 4.64 2.31 5.04
N GLU A 96 5.25 1.85 3.96
CA GLU A 96 6.55 2.30 3.50
C GLU A 96 6.54 2.53 2.00
N VAL A 97 6.98 3.71 1.56
CA VAL A 97 7.16 4.01 0.13
C VAL A 97 8.50 3.44 -0.31
N ILE A 98 8.47 2.32 -1.03
CA ILE A 98 9.69 1.62 -1.48
C ILE A 98 10.18 2.13 -2.83
N TYR A 99 9.28 2.68 -3.64
CA TYR A 99 9.61 3.22 -4.95
C TYR A 99 8.76 4.46 -5.21
N HIS A 100 9.41 5.48 -5.75
CA HIS A 100 8.76 6.68 -6.24
C HIS A 100 9.62 7.27 -7.34
N VAL A 101 9.09 7.22 -8.57
CA VAL A 101 9.69 7.83 -9.76
C VAL A 101 8.55 8.41 -10.57
N ASP A 102 8.65 9.71 -10.88
CA ASP A 102 7.64 10.48 -11.59
C ASP A 102 6.24 10.32 -10.97
N ASP A 103 5.26 9.83 -11.74
CA ASP A 103 3.87 9.64 -11.31
C ASP A 103 3.60 8.22 -10.73
N VAL A 104 4.64 7.38 -10.60
CA VAL A 104 4.53 5.97 -10.18
C VAL A 104 5.05 5.80 -8.77
N ILE A 105 4.18 5.30 -7.88
CA ILE A 105 4.51 5.14 -6.46
C ILE A 105 4.16 3.73 -6.02
N ARG A 106 5.16 3.03 -5.48
CA ARG A 106 4.96 1.70 -4.91
C ARG A 106 5.00 1.78 -3.40
N ILE A 107 3.89 1.43 -2.77
CA ILE A 107 3.75 1.41 -1.33
C ILE A 107 3.71 -0.01 -0.81
N LYS A 108 4.56 -0.29 0.15
CA LYS A 108 4.55 -1.52 0.93
C LYS A 108 3.59 -1.32 2.10
N VAL A 109 2.58 -2.18 2.21
CA VAL A 109 1.59 -2.13 3.29
C VAL A 109 1.58 -3.43 4.10
N LYS A 110 1.65 -3.31 5.42
CA LYS A 110 1.62 -4.45 6.35
C LYS A 110 0.60 -4.18 7.45
N ASN A 111 -0.55 -4.84 7.37
CA ASN A 111 -1.58 -4.77 8.40
C ASN A 111 -1.31 -5.82 9.48
N LYS A 112 -0.76 -5.39 10.62
CA LYS A 112 -0.43 -6.30 11.74
C LYS A 112 -1.67 -7.02 12.26
N LYS A 113 -2.78 -6.30 12.42
CA LYS A 113 -4.05 -6.87 12.91
C LYS A 113 -4.63 -7.94 12.00
N ALA A 114 -4.36 -7.87 10.69
CA ALA A 114 -4.82 -8.87 9.74
C ALA A 114 -3.93 -10.12 9.72
N LEU A 115 -2.70 -10.02 10.23
CA LEU A 115 -1.72 -11.10 10.29
C LEU A 115 -1.73 -11.84 11.63
N GLU A 116 -2.27 -11.23 12.68
CA GLU A 116 -2.64 -11.88 13.95
C GLU A 116 -3.81 -12.88 13.75
#